data_AF-A0A9E1WMU4-F1
#
_entry.id   AF-A0A9E1WMU4-F1
#
_cell.length_a   1.000
_cell.length_b   1.000
_cell.length_c   1.000
_cell.angle_alpha   90.00
_cell.angle_beta   90.00
_cell.angle_gamma   90.00
#
_symmetry.space_group_name_H-M   'P 1'
#
loop_
_entity.id
_entity.type
_entity.pdbx_description
1 polymer ?
#
loop_
_entity_poly.entity_id
_entity_poly.type
_entity_poly.pdbx_seq_one_letter_code
_entity_poly.pdbx_strand_id
1 'polypeptide(L)'
;MPLDPANCFSRENIKNLIKNPCKPLVLKIGSNTVRCSIAIADIAGKIKKHFAKFPETDEQLKNMSFKHFGFIVESEKEINLDIFDKDLNLNPHLKYIIDTFGVCSIKNIKLENPAKKEFQKNIFPDLMFHIDRGRHFDNQYSLFYRNPDDPKHRLPRTTTSLIMPNAAAHLQAIKENCLTPSSHINSKLFTNVPAGPAIDEYMVEQKWDAPELNGEICFFDNRTVMHASYHHGDFGYQIAVQYLF
;
A
#
# COMPACT_ATOMS: atom_id res chain seq x y z
N MET A 1 5.60 17.63 13.92
CA MET A 1 5.92 18.80 13.04
C MET A 1 5.10 18.65 11.78
N PRO A 2 4.36 19.68 11.33
CA PRO A 2 3.58 19.59 10.11
C PRO A 2 4.52 19.41 8.92
N LEU A 3 4.25 18.38 8.14
CA LEU A 3 4.92 18.04 6.90
C LEU A 3 3.93 18.38 5.78
N ASP A 4 4.28 19.34 4.93
CA ASP A 4 3.45 19.69 3.79
C ASP A 4 3.71 18.67 2.65
N PRO A 5 2.69 17.88 2.23
CA PRO A 5 2.82 16.96 1.11
C PRO A 5 3.35 17.63 -0.16
N ALA A 6 2.98 18.88 -0.42
CA ALA A 6 3.38 19.59 -1.64
C ALA A 6 4.88 19.81 -1.72
N ASN A 7 5.51 20.11 -0.58
CA ASN A 7 6.96 20.32 -0.50
C ASN A 7 7.74 19.01 -0.51
N CYS A 8 7.25 18.00 0.21
CA CYS A 8 7.98 16.75 0.40
C CYS A 8 7.84 15.83 -0.81
N PHE A 9 6.64 15.78 -1.39
CA PHE A 9 6.27 14.94 -2.51
C PHE A 9 6.09 15.74 -3.79
N SER A 10 6.95 16.75 -3.98
CA SER A 10 6.95 17.55 -5.19
C SER A 10 7.17 16.67 -6.44
N ARG A 11 6.58 17.08 -7.58
CA ARG A 11 6.73 16.31 -8.83
C ARG A 11 8.19 16.15 -9.24
N GLU A 12 9.06 17.11 -8.91
CA GLU A 12 10.49 17.02 -9.19
C GLU A 12 11.17 15.93 -8.36
N ASN A 13 10.88 15.88 -7.06
CA ASN A 13 11.37 14.84 -6.16
C ASN A 13 10.94 13.45 -6.63
N ILE A 14 9.67 13.29 -7.02
CA ILE A 14 9.14 12.04 -7.56
C ILE A 14 9.82 11.66 -8.88
N LYS A 15 10.02 12.62 -9.80
CA LYS A 15 10.76 12.38 -11.06
C LYS A 15 12.19 11.91 -10.79
N ASN A 16 12.87 12.47 -9.79
CA ASN A 16 14.24 12.08 -9.44
C ASN A 16 14.31 10.65 -8.89
N LEU A 17 13.33 10.25 -8.07
CA LEU A 17 13.18 8.87 -7.60
C LEU A 17 12.92 7.90 -8.76
N ILE A 18 12.02 8.24 -9.69
CA ILE A 18 11.75 7.40 -10.88
C ILE A 18 13.01 7.22 -11.75
N LYS A 19 13.84 8.26 -11.86
CA LYS A 19 15.11 8.17 -12.61
C LYS A 19 16.16 7.30 -11.93
N ASN A 20 16.15 7.25 -10.59
CA ASN A 20 17.14 6.53 -9.79
C ASN A 20 16.45 5.65 -8.73
N PRO A 21 15.71 4.61 -9.13
CA PRO A 21 14.76 3.94 -8.24
C PRO A 21 15.42 3.19 -7.07
N CYS A 22 16.72 2.87 -7.19
CA CYS A 22 17.49 2.24 -6.12
C CYS A 22 18.10 3.24 -5.13
N LYS A 23 18.04 4.55 -5.41
CA LYS A 23 18.60 5.59 -4.54
C LYS A 23 17.46 6.27 -3.79
N PRO A 24 17.40 6.14 -2.45
CA PRO A 24 16.39 6.84 -1.68
C PRO A 24 16.57 8.35 -1.80
N LEU A 25 15.46 9.07 -1.81
CA LEU A 25 15.43 10.50 -1.65
C LEU A 25 15.48 10.81 -0.15
N VAL A 26 16.43 11.64 0.26
CA VAL A 26 16.58 12.07 1.65
C VAL A 26 16.29 13.55 1.73
N LEU A 27 15.26 13.90 2.49
CA LEU A 27 14.78 15.26 2.71
C LEU A 27 15.09 15.69 4.15
N LYS A 28 15.49 16.94 4.32
CA LYS A 28 15.65 17.58 5.63
C LYS A 28 14.50 18.55 5.83
N ILE A 29 13.69 18.31 6.86
CA ILE A 29 12.52 19.12 7.20
C ILE A 29 12.70 19.60 8.63
N GLY A 30 13.13 20.86 8.78
CA GLY A 30 13.63 21.36 10.05
C GLY A 30 14.81 20.52 10.55
N SER A 31 14.67 19.94 11.76
CA SER A 31 15.66 19.03 12.35
C SER A 31 15.40 17.55 12.09
N ASN A 32 14.39 17.23 11.27
CA ASN A 32 13.97 15.88 10.99
C ASN A 32 14.49 15.40 9.63
N THR A 33 14.83 14.12 9.53
CA THR A 33 15.21 13.47 8.28
C THR A 33 14.06 12.60 7.81
N VAL A 34 13.63 12.79 6.57
CA VAL A 34 12.62 11.96 5.92
C VAL A 34 13.24 11.27 4.72
N ARG A 35 13.16 9.95 4.72
CA ARG A 35 13.64 9.08 3.64
C ARG A 35 12.43 8.60 2.84
N CYS A 36 12.48 8.80 1.53
CA CYS A 36 11.50 8.27 0.59
C CYS A 36 12.20 7.26 -0.32
N SER A 37 11.60 6.09 -0.55
CA SER A 37 12.15 5.05 -1.42
C SER A 37 11.07 4.33 -2.21
N ILE A 38 11.48 3.72 -3.32
CA ILE A 38 10.65 2.80 -4.09
C ILE A 38 10.85 1.40 -3.54
N ALA A 39 9.77 0.68 -3.27
CA ALA A 39 9.83 -0.69 -2.75
C ALA A 39 10.30 -1.67 -3.84
N ILE A 40 9.68 -1.61 -5.02
CA ILE A 40 9.94 -2.51 -6.15
C ILE A 40 10.22 -1.69 -7.41
N ALA A 41 11.48 -1.71 -7.85
CA ALA A 41 11.87 -1.11 -9.11
C ALA A 41 11.54 -2.05 -10.30
N ASP A 42 11.07 -1.49 -11.43
CA ASP A 42 10.73 -2.26 -12.64
C ASP A 42 9.75 -3.41 -12.37
N ILE A 43 8.59 -3.06 -11.83
CA ILE A 43 7.57 -4.03 -11.45
C ILE A 43 7.09 -4.86 -12.65
N ALA A 44 6.99 -4.24 -13.84
CA ALA A 44 6.60 -4.93 -15.06
C ALA A 44 7.64 -5.98 -15.47
N GLY A 45 8.93 -5.65 -15.43
CA GLY A 45 10.01 -6.59 -15.70
C GLY A 45 10.03 -7.76 -14.71
N LYS A 46 9.82 -7.50 -13.41
CA LYS A 46 9.74 -8.53 -12.37
C LYS A 46 8.55 -9.48 -12.56
N ILE A 47 7.34 -8.94 -12.80
CA ILE A 47 6.15 -9.74 -13.11
C ILE A 47 6.39 -10.55 -14.38
N LYS A 48 6.89 -9.93 -15.46
CA LYS A 48 7.17 -10.62 -16.73
C LYS A 48 8.12 -11.78 -16.55
N LYS A 49 9.20 -11.60 -15.79
CA LYS A 49 10.16 -12.66 -15.47
C LYS A 49 9.53 -13.78 -14.66
N HIS A 50 8.75 -13.45 -13.63
CA HIS A 50 8.13 -14.45 -12.74
C HIS A 50 7.07 -15.30 -13.46
N PHE A 51 6.28 -14.67 -14.33
CA PHE A 51 5.17 -15.30 -15.04
C PHE A 51 5.48 -15.62 -16.51
N ALA A 52 6.76 -15.65 -16.91
CA ALA A 52 7.19 -15.80 -18.31
C ALA A 52 6.60 -17.01 -19.07
N LYS A 53 6.14 -18.05 -18.35
CA LYS A 53 5.52 -19.25 -18.93
C LYS A 53 4.02 -19.10 -19.25
N PHE A 54 3.38 -18.00 -18.83
CA PHE A 54 1.96 -17.76 -19.03
C PHE A 54 1.75 -16.80 -20.21
N PRO A 55 1.03 -17.21 -21.28
CA PRO A 55 0.84 -16.37 -22.47
C PRO A 55 0.08 -15.07 -22.18
N GLU A 56 -0.75 -15.02 -21.12
CA GLU A 56 -1.53 -13.86 -20.71
C GLU A 56 -0.66 -12.74 -20.11
N THR A 57 0.60 -13.02 -19.79
CA THR A 57 1.50 -12.08 -19.09
C THR A 57 1.62 -10.75 -19.83
N ASP A 58 1.87 -10.76 -21.14
CA ASP A 58 2.02 -9.53 -21.90
C ASP A 58 0.71 -8.74 -22.02
N GLU A 59 -0.45 -9.42 -22.03
CA GLU A 59 -1.75 -8.76 -22.04
C GLU A 59 -2.04 -8.06 -20.70
N GLN A 60 -1.83 -8.76 -19.59
CA GLN A 60 -2.05 -8.19 -18.26
C GLN A 60 -1.14 -6.99 -17.98
N LEU A 61 0.10 -7.04 -18.45
CA LEU A 61 1.06 -5.95 -18.28
C LEU A 61 0.76 -4.71 -19.12
N LYS A 62 0.11 -4.84 -20.30
CA LYS A 62 -0.27 -3.69 -21.12
C LYS A 62 -1.21 -2.72 -20.39
N ASN A 63 -2.04 -3.23 -19.51
CA ASN A 63 -3.03 -2.45 -18.76
C ASN A 63 -2.51 -1.94 -17.41
N MET A 64 -1.27 -2.28 -17.03
CA MET A 64 -0.68 -1.84 -15.78
C MET A 64 -0.08 -0.43 -15.93
N SER A 65 -0.47 0.48 -15.05
CA SER A 65 -0.02 1.88 -15.05
C SER A 65 1.33 2.09 -14.36
N PHE A 66 1.85 1.08 -13.66
CA PHE A 66 3.01 1.20 -12.77
C PHE A 66 4.31 0.82 -13.46
N LYS A 67 5.28 1.73 -13.49
CA LYS A 67 6.67 1.41 -13.85
C LYS A 67 7.45 0.86 -12.64
N HIS A 68 7.19 1.44 -11.49
CA HIS A 68 7.74 1.05 -10.19
C HIS A 68 6.56 0.87 -9.24
N PHE A 69 6.72 0.07 -8.19
CA PHE A 69 5.62 -0.26 -7.29
C PHE A 69 6.01 -0.10 -5.83
N GLY A 70 5.12 0.51 -5.05
CA GLY A 70 5.33 0.88 -3.66
C GLY A 70 6.19 2.12 -3.48
N PHE A 71 5.65 3.10 -2.75
CA PHE A 71 6.34 4.27 -2.24
C PHE A 71 6.40 4.20 -0.72
N ILE A 72 7.60 4.19 -0.15
CA ILE A 72 7.82 4.07 1.30
C ILE A 72 8.37 5.39 1.82
N VAL A 73 7.76 5.91 2.87
CA VAL A 73 8.20 7.10 3.60
C VAL A 73 8.55 6.71 5.03
N GLU A 74 9.78 6.99 5.42
CA GLU A 74 10.29 6.75 6.76
C GLU A 74 10.83 8.06 7.32
N SER A 75 10.46 8.37 8.55
CA SER A 75 10.87 9.60 9.21
C SER A 75 11.58 9.27 10.52
N GLU A 76 12.67 9.96 10.85
CA GLU A 76 13.36 9.76 12.13
C GLU A 76 12.50 10.17 13.33
N LYS A 77 11.66 11.18 13.16
CA LYS A 77 10.73 11.69 14.19
C LYS A 77 9.29 11.61 13.72
N GLU A 78 8.35 11.75 14.64
CA GLU A 78 6.92 11.84 14.31
C GLU A 78 6.65 13.01 13.35
N ILE A 79 5.94 12.72 12.26
CA ILE A 79 5.44 13.70 11.30
C ILE A 79 3.92 13.80 11.38
N ASN A 80 3.42 15.01 11.20
CA ASN A 80 2.01 15.27 10.97
C ASN A 80 1.84 15.53 9.48
N LEU A 81 0.89 14.87 8.83
CA LEU A 81 0.67 15.01 7.39
C LEU A 81 -0.80 15.26 7.10
N ASP A 82 -1.07 16.26 6.27
CA ASP A 82 -2.41 16.52 5.75
C ASP A 82 -2.74 15.49 4.67
N ILE A 83 -3.33 14.38 5.11
CA ILE A 83 -3.68 13.27 4.25
C ILE A 83 -4.94 13.57 3.44
N PHE A 84 -6.00 14.03 4.09
CA PHE A 84 -7.30 14.25 3.46
C PHE A 84 -7.96 15.49 4.06
N ASP A 85 -8.86 16.10 3.29
CA ASP A 85 -9.64 17.24 3.77
C ASP A 85 -10.87 16.82 4.58
N LYS A 86 -11.64 17.80 5.05
CA LYS A 86 -12.88 17.58 5.82
C LYS A 86 -13.95 16.76 5.08
N ASP A 87 -13.87 16.68 3.76
CA ASP A 87 -14.81 15.99 2.88
C ASP A 87 -14.23 14.63 2.44
N LEU A 88 -13.17 14.16 3.10
CA LEU A 88 -12.46 12.91 2.85
C LEU A 88 -11.83 12.82 1.44
N ASN A 89 -11.56 13.95 0.79
CA ASN A 89 -10.77 13.95 -0.44
C ASN A 89 -9.31 13.73 -0.09
N LEU A 90 -8.70 12.69 -0.67
CA LEU A 90 -7.28 12.44 -0.52
C LEU A 90 -6.47 13.60 -1.13
N ASN A 91 -5.42 14.02 -0.44
CA ASN A 91 -4.53 15.08 -0.86
C ASN A 91 -4.03 14.83 -2.31
N PRO A 92 -4.11 15.82 -3.23
CA PRO A 92 -3.72 15.63 -4.63
C PRO A 92 -2.28 15.14 -4.85
N HIS A 93 -1.34 15.48 -3.96
CA HIS A 93 0.04 14.99 -4.04
C HIS A 93 0.13 13.51 -3.67
N LEU A 94 -0.67 13.05 -2.70
CA LEU A 94 -0.75 11.64 -2.34
C LEU A 94 -1.47 10.83 -3.43
N LYS A 95 -2.54 11.38 -4.04
CA LYS A 95 -3.16 10.78 -5.25
C LYS A 95 -2.12 10.58 -6.34
N TYR A 96 -1.31 11.61 -6.64
CA TYR A 96 -0.24 11.50 -7.62
C TYR A 96 0.80 10.40 -7.28
N ILE A 97 1.16 10.25 -6.01
CA ILE A 97 2.05 9.16 -5.56
C ILE A 97 1.39 7.80 -5.81
N ILE A 98 0.13 7.62 -5.43
CA ILE A 98 -0.61 6.36 -5.62
C ILE A 98 -0.77 6.05 -7.11
N ASP A 99 -1.13 7.03 -7.93
CA ASP A 99 -1.24 6.84 -9.38
C ASP A 99 0.09 6.40 -10.01
N THR A 100 1.21 6.84 -9.42
CA THR A 100 2.57 6.55 -9.91
C THR A 100 3.11 5.20 -9.42
N PHE A 101 2.85 4.84 -8.16
CA PHE A 101 3.49 3.70 -7.48
C PHE A 101 2.50 2.64 -6.96
N GLY A 102 1.20 2.84 -7.12
CA GLY A 102 0.11 1.95 -6.71
C GLY A 102 -0.21 1.94 -5.22
N VAL A 103 0.80 2.06 -4.36
CA VAL A 103 0.65 2.08 -2.90
C VAL A 103 1.66 3.03 -2.26
N CYS A 104 1.25 3.69 -1.18
CA CYS A 104 2.10 4.56 -0.35
C CYS A 104 2.04 4.09 1.11
N SER A 105 3.19 3.79 1.71
CA SER A 105 3.33 3.45 3.13
C SER A 105 4.14 4.52 3.85
N ILE A 106 3.69 4.95 5.02
CA ILE A 106 4.32 5.98 5.83
C ILE A 106 4.49 5.48 7.27
N LYS A 107 5.71 5.56 7.80
CA LYS A 107 6.04 5.24 9.20
C LYS A 107 6.32 6.51 10.02
N ASN A 108 6.11 6.41 11.33
CA ASN A 108 6.27 7.49 12.31
C ASN A 108 5.37 8.69 11.98
N ILE A 109 4.09 8.43 11.71
CA ILE A 109 3.10 9.43 11.36
C ILE A 109 1.99 9.51 12.41
N LYS A 110 1.50 10.72 12.65
CA LYS A 110 0.30 10.98 13.42
C LYS A 110 -0.66 11.81 12.59
N LEU A 111 -1.92 11.37 12.53
CA LEU A 111 -2.99 12.20 11.99
C LEU A 111 -3.35 13.25 13.04
N GLU A 112 -3.37 14.53 12.67
CA GLU A 112 -3.76 15.60 13.61
C GLU A 112 -5.24 15.45 14.03
N ASN A 113 -6.08 15.08 13.07
CA ASN A 113 -7.50 14.83 13.28
C ASN A 113 -7.87 13.45 12.73
N PRO A 114 -7.52 12.35 13.44
CA PRO A 114 -8.02 11.04 13.05
C PRO A 114 -9.54 11.09 13.19
N ALA A 115 -10.28 10.79 12.12
CA ALA A 115 -11.73 10.80 12.12
C ALA A 115 -12.27 9.82 13.17
N LYS A 116 -12.47 10.28 14.42
CA LYS A 116 -12.74 9.43 15.59
C LYS A 116 -13.96 8.53 15.43
N LYS A 117 -14.85 8.83 14.47
CA LYS A 117 -16.11 8.13 14.19
C LYS A 117 -16.18 7.42 12.83
N GLU A 118 -15.16 7.54 11.97
CA GLU A 118 -15.29 7.08 10.57
C GLU A 118 -14.37 5.91 10.23
N PHE A 119 -13.33 5.68 11.03
CA PHE A 119 -12.49 4.51 10.90
C PHE A 119 -13.24 3.23 11.31
N GLN A 120 -13.45 2.36 10.32
CA GLN A 120 -13.93 1.00 10.56
C GLN A 120 -12.79 0.17 11.14
N LYS A 121 -13.04 -0.57 12.21
CA LYS A 121 -12.05 -1.48 12.80
C LYS A 121 -12.34 -2.90 12.34
N ASN A 122 -11.59 -3.35 11.34
CA ASN A 122 -11.82 -4.63 10.68
C ASN A 122 -10.72 -5.62 11.01
N ILE A 123 -11.12 -6.89 11.18
CA ILE A 123 -10.21 -8.03 11.15
C ILE A 123 -10.45 -8.70 9.81
N PHE A 124 -9.44 -8.73 8.95
CA PHE A 124 -9.54 -9.38 7.66
C PHE A 124 -9.08 -10.84 7.76
N PRO A 125 -9.70 -11.76 7.01
CA PRO A 125 -9.22 -13.13 6.92
C PRO A 125 -7.83 -13.20 6.26
N ASP A 126 -7.04 -14.17 6.69
CA ASP A 126 -5.69 -14.40 6.17
C ASP A 126 -5.72 -14.75 4.67
N LEU A 127 -4.81 -14.16 3.90
CA LEU A 127 -4.57 -14.40 2.47
C LEU A 127 -5.83 -14.38 1.60
N MET A 128 -6.84 -13.60 2.02
CA MET A 128 -7.99 -13.28 1.18
C MET A 128 -7.71 -11.97 0.45
N PHE A 129 -7.21 -12.07 -0.77
CA PHE A 129 -6.95 -10.91 -1.61
C PHE A 129 -8.26 -10.31 -2.08
N HIS A 130 -8.43 -9.00 -1.88
CA HIS A 130 -9.68 -8.37 -2.22
C HIS A 130 -9.59 -6.92 -2.70
N ILE A 131 -10.73 -6.42 -3.17
CA ILE A 131 -10.98 -5.03 -3.58
C ILE A 131 -12.14 -4.49 -2.72
N ASP A 132 -11.90 -3.57 -1.79
CA ASP A 132 -12.96 -3.08 -0.91
C ASP A 132 -13.99 -2.20 -1.67
N ARG A 133 -13.51 -1.26 -2.48
CA ARG A 133 -14.32 -0.26 -3.20
C ARG A 133 -13.92 -0.21 -4.67
N GLY A 134 -14.57 -1.03 -5.50
CA GLY A 134 -14.34 -1.07 -6.94
C GLY A 134 -14.83 0.19 -7.68
N ARG A 135 -14.79 0.15 -9.02
CA ARG A 135 -15.10 1.27 -9.92
C ARG A 135 -16.51 1.87 -9.78
N HIS A 136 -17.42 1.19 -9.09
CA HIS A 136 -18.80 1.62 -8.87
C HIS A 136 -18.99 2.48 -7.61
N PHE A 137 -17.94 2.64 -6.81
CA PHE A 137 -17.95 3.53 -5.64
C PHE A 137 -17.20 4.81 -5.96
N ASP A 138 -17.60 5.93 -5.37
CA ASP A 138 -16.90 7.21 -5.53
C ASP A 138 -15.65 7.30 -4.64
N ASN A 139 -15.70 6.68 -3.45
CA ASN A 139 -14.60 6.66 -2.48
C ASN A 139 -13.66 5.46 -2.69
N GLN A 140 -12.84 5.55 -3.74
CA GLN A 140 -12.06 4.44 -4.29
C GLN A 140 -10.71 4.22 -3.60
N TYR A 141 -10.26 5.15 -2.76
CA TYR A 141 -8.98 5.03 -2.06
C TYR A 141 -9.19 4.41 -0.68
N SER A 142 -8.38 3.42 -0.33
CA SER A 142 -8.33 2.87 1.03
C SER A 142 -7.18 3.50 1.80
N LEU A 143 -7.44 3.81 3.07
CA LEU A 143 -6.46 4.25 4.04
C LEU A 143 -6.50 3.29 5.22
N PHE A 144 -5.40 2.60 5.47
CA PHE A 144 -5.20 1.72 6.62
C PHE A 144 -4.32 2.42 7.64
N TYR A 145 -4.75 2.49 8.90
CA TYR A 145 -4.06 3.26 9.95
C TYR A 145 -3.84 2.44 11.22
N ARG A 146 -2.58 2.35 11.62
CA ARG A 146 -2.18 1.96 12.96
C ARG A 146 -2.04 3.22 13.81
N ASN A 147 -3.10 3.55 14.53
CA ASN A 147 -3.16 4.77 15.35
C ASN A 147 -2.28 4.63 16.61
N PRO A 148 -1.27 5.50 16.81
CA PRO A 148 -0.39 5.45 17.98
C PRO A 148 -1.10 5.85 19.29
N ASP A 149 -2.21 6.59 19.20
CA ASP A 149 -2.99 7.01 20.37
C ASP A 149 -4.07 6.00 20.78
N ASP A 150 -4.36 5.00 19.93
CA ASP A 150 -5.39 4.00 20.21
C ASP A 150 -4.78 2.82 20.98
N PRO A 151 -5.21 2.53 22.24
CA PRO A 151 -4.66 1.44 23.04
C PRO A 151 -4.72 0.07 22.35
N LYS A 152 -5.69 -0.14 21.45
CA LYS A 152 -5.82 -1.39 20.70
C LYS A 152 -4.89 -1.46 19.50
N HIS A 153 -4.50 -0.33 18.90
CA HIS A 153 -3.70 -0.28 17.67
C HIS A 153 -2.23 0.07 17.90
N ARG A 154 -1.88 0.77 18.99
CA ARG A 154 -0.55 1.34 19.22
C ARG A 154 0.61 0.35 19.39
N LEU A 155 0.34 -0.92 19.69
CA LEU A 155 1.37 -1.96 19.79
C LEU A 155 1.86 -2.40 18.38
N PRO A 156 3.13 -2.83 18.23
CA PRO A 156 3.62 -3.50 17.01
C PRO A 156 2.85 -4.78 16.69
N ARG A 157 2.87 -5.21 15.42
CA ARG A 157 2.09 -6.35 14.94
C ARG A 157 2.92 -7.41 14.25
N THR A 158 2.36 -8.62 14.25
CA THR A 158 2.81 -9.79 13.48
C THR A 158 1.94 -10.03 12.25
N THR A 159 0.75 -9.42 12.19
CA THR A 159 -0.11 -9.39 11.01
C THR A 159 0.29 -8.22 10.12
N THR A 160 0.43 -8.48 8.82
CA THR A 160 0.82 -7.51 7.81
C THR A 160 -0.29 -7.33 6.77
N SER A 161 -0.16 -6.30 5.94
CA SER A 161 -0.99 -6.14 4.75
C SER A 161 -0.14 -6.37 3.52
N LEU A 162 -0.53 -7.33 2.69
CA LEU A 162 0.07 -7.61 1.40
C LEU A 162 -0.70 -6.86 0.32
N ILE A 163 0.02 -6.21 -0.60
CA ILE A 163 -0.57 -5.36 -1.64
C ILE A 163 0.17 -5.65 -2.94
N MET A 164 -0.57 -5.95 -4.02
CA MET A 164 0.03 -6.21 -5.33
C MET A 164 -0.82 -5.64 -6.48
N PRO A 165 -0.22 -5.34 -7.65
CA PRO A 165 -0.99 -4.91 -8.82
C PRO A 165 -2.03 -5.94 -9.24
N ASN A 166 -3.19 -5.49 -9.73
CA ASN A 166 -4.25 -6.38 -10.23
C ASN A 166 -3.76 -7.36 -11.30
N ALA A 167 -2.84 -6.93 -12.16
CA ALA A 167 -2.21 -7.79 -13.17
C ALA A 167 -1.45 -8.98 -12.54
N ALA A 168 -0.69 -8.74 -11.46
CA ALA A 168 0.02 -9.80 -10.76
C ALA A 168 -0.94 -10.76 -10.06
N ALA A 169 -1.99 -10.23 -9.42
CA ALA A 169 -3.02 -11.05 -8.78
C ALA A 169 -3.74 -11.96 -9.80
N HIS A 170 -4.07 -11.42 -10.99
CA HIS A 170 -4.70 -12.20 -12.06
C HIS A 170 -3.78 -13.32 -12.57
N LEU A 171 -2.50 -13.02 -12.82
CA LEU A 171 -1.52 -14.04 -13.26
C LEU A 171 -1.26 -15.09 -12.19
N GLN A 172 -1.25 -14.70 -10.90
CA GLN A 172 -1.15 -15.64 -9.80
C GLN A 172 -2.40 -16.55 -9.74
N ALA A 173 -3.59 -16.01 -10.00
CA ALA A 173 -4.82 -16.81 -10.08
C ALA A 173 -4.80 -17.83 -11.23
N ILE A 174 -4.25 -17.46 -12.40
CA ILE A 174 -3.99 -18.40 -13.51
C ILE A 174 -3.02 -19.49 -13.07
N LYS A 175 -1.90 -19.10 -12.46
CA LYS A 175 -0.85 -20.01 -12.01
C LYS A 175 -1.37 -21.04 -11.01
N GLU A 176 -2.34 -20.69 -10.18
CA GLU A 176 -2.96 -21.57 -9.19
C GLU A 176 -4.25 -22.24 -9.68
N ASN A 177 -4.66 -22.01 -10.93
CA ASN A 177 -5.90 -22.50 -11.52
C ASN A 177 -7.16 -22.15 -10.69
N CYS A 178 -7.19 -20.93 -10.14
CA CYS A 178 -8.29 -20.42 -9.33
C CYS A 178 -9.02 -19.23 -9.98
N LEU A 179 -8.82 -19.00 -11.29
CA LEU A 179 -9.66 -18.09 -12.06
C LEU A 179 -11.11 -18.58 -12.01
N THR A 180 -11.95 -17.83 -11.32
CA THR A 180 -13.41 -18.03 -11.39
C THR A 180 -13.98 -17.12 -12.49
N PRO A 181 -14.99 -17.58 -13.27
CA PRO A 181 -15.57 -16.82 -14.38
C PRO A 181 -16.16 -15.46 -13.98
N SER A 182 -16.51 -15.29 -12.70
CA SER A 182 -16.85 -14.02 -12.08
C SER A 182 -15.60 -13.46 -11.38
N SER A 183 -15.06 -12.38 -11.92
CA SER A 183 -14.02 -11.52 -11.36
C SER A 183 -14.34 -11.08 -9.92
N HIS A 184 -14.15 -11.98 -8.95
CA HIS A 184 -14.57 -11.71 -7.60
C HIS A 184 -13.67 -10.66 -6.96
N ILE A 185 -14.36 -9.77 -6.25
CA ILE A 185 -13.83 -8.88 -5.24
C ILE A 185 -12.94 -9.62 -4.23
N ASN A 186 -13.06 -10.93 -4.05
CA ASN A 186 -12.28 -11.74 -3.11
C ASN A 186 -11.68 -12.98 -3.81
N SER A 187 -10.38 -13.21 -3.65
CA SER A 187 -9.63 -14.34 -4.20
C SER A 187 -8.69 -14.91 -3.14
N LYS A 188 -8.77 -16.22 -2.90
CA LYS A 188 -7.74 -16.92 -2.14
C LYS A 188 -6.58 -17.24 -3.07
N LEU A 189 -5.47 -16.52 -2.90
CA LEU A 189 -4.23 -16.73 -3.64
C LEU A 189 -3.17 -17.25 -2.66
N PHE A 190 -2.11 -17.85 -3.20
CA PHE A 190 -1.05 -18.49 -2.43
C PHE A 190 -1.55 -19.65 -1.58
N THR A 191 -2.54 -20.41 -2.08
CA THR A 191 -3.05 -21.60 -1.37
C THR A 191 -2.13 -22.80 -1.53
N ASN A 192 -1.44 -22.88 -2.67
CA ASN A 192 -0.57 -24.01 -3.03
C ASN A 192 0.93 -23.68 -2.89
N VAL A 193 1.26 -22.41 -2.71
CA VAL A 193 2.64 -21.91 -2.61
C VAL A 193 2.72 -20.81 -1.56
N PRO A 194 3.81 -20.69 -0.81
CA PRO A 194 3.95 -19.62 0.19
C PRO A 194 3.94 -18.23 -0.48
N ALA A 195 3.34 -17.25 0.18
CA ALA A 195 3.32 -15.85 -0.26
C ALA A 195 4.68 -15.16 -0.11
N GLY A 196 5.52 -15.58 0.86
CA GLY A 196 6.81 -14.97 1.18
C GLY A 196 7.72 -14.71 -0.03
N PRO A 197 7.97 -15.70 -0.92
CA PRO A 197 8.78 -15.50 -2.14
C PRO A 197 8.24 -14.48 -3.16
N ALA A 198 6.98 -14.04 -3.03
CA ALA A 198 6.40 -13.02 -3.89
C ALA A 198 6.59 -11.59 -3.35
N ILE A 199 6.85 -11.47 -2.03
CA ILE A 199 7.16 -10.20 -1.38
C ILE A 199 8.48 -9.67 -1.95
N ASP A 200 8.52 -8.37 -2.25
CA ASP A 200 9.63 -7.64 -2.91
C ASP A 200 9.91 -8.06 -4.38
N GLU A 201 9.24 -9.10 -4.88
CA GLU A 201 9.24 -9.47 -6.29
C GLU A 201 8.11 -8.81 -7.06
N TYR A 202 6.87 -8.93 -6.61
CA TYR A 202 5.74 -8.24 -7.23
C TYR A 202 4.63 -7.84 -6.26
N MET A 203 4.93 -7.94 -4.97
CA MET A 203 4.02 -7.66 -3.88
C MET A 203 4.76 -6.88 -2.79
N VAL A 204 4.13 -5.84 -2.28
CA VAL A 204 4.64 -5.03 -1.17
C VAL A 204 3.99 -5.52 0.12
N GLU A 205 4.78 -5.55 1.18
CA GLU A 205 4.31 -5.85 2.53
C GLU A 205 4.35 -4.61 3.42
N GLN A 206 3.21 -4.26 4.01
CA GLN A 206 3.10 -3.30 5.10
C GLN A 206 3.07 -4.06 6.43
N LYS A 207 4.19 -4.04 7.16
CA LYS A 207 4.41 -4.90 8.34
C LYS A 207 3.64 -4.48 9.60
N TRP A 208 3.23 -3.22 9.72
CA TRP A 208 2.58 -2.69 10.93
C TRP A 208 3.41 -2.91 12.22
N ASP A 209 4.74 -2.84 12.10
CA ASP A 209 5.72 -3.27 13.10
C ASP A 209 6.49 -2.12 13.72
N ALA A 210 6.13 -0.85 13.45
CA ALA A 210 6.83 0.26 14.08
C ALA A 210 6.67 0.20 15.62
N PRO A 211 7.62 0.78 16.39
CA PRO A 211 7.57 0.78 17.85
C PRO A 211 6.24 1.27 18.42
N GLU A 212 5.99 0.97 19.71
CA GLU A 212 4.83 1.50 20.40
C GLU A 212 4.82 3.04 20.33
N LEU A 213 3.65 3.63 20.16
CA LEU A 213 3.43 5.08 20.00
C LEU A 213 3.90 5.68 18.67
N ASN A 214 4.44 4.88 17.75
CA ASN A 214 4.72 5.34 16.39
C ASN A 214 3.58 4.93 15.46
N GLY A 215 2.92 5.88 14.81
CA GLY A 215 1.86 5.54 13.87
C GLY A 215 2.38 5.09 12.50
N GLU A 216 1.56 4.31 11.81
CA GLU A 216 1.83 3.84 10.45
C GLU A 216 0.56 3.98 9.61
N ILE A 217 0.72 4.40 8.35
CA ILE A 217 -0.40 4.47 7.40
C ILE A 217 -0.01 3.79 6.08
N CYS A 218 -0.99 3.17 5.43
CA CYS A 218 -0.89 2.67 4.08
C CYS A 218 -2.08 3.16 3.24
N PHE A 219 -1.82 3.64 2.02
CA PHE A 219 -2.84 4.12 1.09
C PHE A 219 -2.68 3.48 -0.27
N PHE A 220 -3.80 3.19 -0.93
CA PHE A 220 -3.81 2.66 -2.28
C PHE A 220 -5.16 2.89 -2.96
N ASP A 221 -5.17 2.81 -4.29
CA ASP A 221 -6.38 2.86 -5.11
C ASP A 221 -6.89 1.45 -5.38
N ASN A 222 -8.07 1.14 -4.84
CA ASN A 222 -8.74 -0.17 -4.95
C ASN A 222 -8.98 -0.60 -6.41
N ARG A 223 -8.97 0.32 -7.38
CA ARG A 223 -9.16 -0.02 -8.80
C ARG A 223 -7.93 -0.68 -9.44
N THR A 224 -6.77 -0.54 -8.81
CA THR A 224 -5.46 -0.83 -9.44
C THR A 224 -4.67 -1.92 -8.73
N VAL A 225 -4.99 -2.19 -7.47
CA VAL A 225 -4.33 -3.20 -6.64
C VAL A 225 -5.33 -4.11 -5.95
N MET A 226 -4.88 -5.30 -5.56
CA MET A 226 -5.54 -6.15 -4.58
C MET A 226 -4.72 -6.18 -3.30
N HIS A 227 -5.38 -6.30 -2.15
CA HIS A 227 -4.73 -6.44 -0.86
C HIS A 227 -5.30 -7.58 -0.02
N ALA A 228 -4.48 -8.11 0.88
CA ALA A 228 -4.88 -9.13 1.85
C ALA A 228 -4.22 -8.88 3.20
N SER A 229 -4.79 -9.41 4.28
CA SER A 229 -4.04 -9.63 5.52
C SER A 229 -3.12 -10.84 5.37
N TYR A 230 -1.97 -10.80 6.02
CA TYR A 230 -1.05 -11.93 6.10
C TYR A 230 -0.53 -12.12 7.52
N HIS A 231 -0.76 -13.30 8.09
CA HIS A 231 -0.43 -13.60 9.48
C HIS A 231 0.89 -14.38 9.58
N HIS A 232 1.94 -13.76 10.11
CA HIS A 232 3.21 -14.45 10.43
C HIS A 232 3.16 -15.21 11.77
N GLY A 233 1.97 -15.46 12.31
CA GLY A 233 1.77 -16.04 13.63
C GLY A 233 0.31 -15.90 14.07
N ASP A 234 0.08 -15.21 15.18
CA ASP A 234 -1.25 -15.05 15.76
C ASP A 234 -2.26 -14.36 14.82
N PHE A 235 -3.48 -14.89 14.80
CA PHE A 235 -4.61 -14.34 14.07
C PHE A 235 -5.27 -13.19 14.84
N GLY A 236 -5.88 -12.24 14.13
CA GLY A 236 -6.97 -11.43 14.70
C GLY A 236 -6.63 -9.98 15.03
N TYR A 237 -5.81 -9.32 14.21
CA TYR A 237 -5.54 -7.90 14.40
C TYR A 237 -6.62 -7.00 13.77
N GLN A 238 -7.12 -6.04 14.55
CA GLN A 238 -7.99 -4.98 14.05
C GLN A 238 -7.16 -3.86 13.43
N ILE A 239 -7.37 -3.59 12.15
CA ILE A 239 -6.83 -2.40 11.49
C ILE A 239 -7.91 -1.36 11.28
N ALA A 240 -7.55 -0.09 11.48
CA ALA A 240 -8.45 1.03 11.20
C ALA A 240 -8.45 1.28 9.69
N VAL A 241 -9.62 1.24 9.07
CA VAL A 241 -9.82 1.45 7.64
C VAL A 241 -10.72 2.66 7.41
N GLN A 242 -10.32 3.53 6.49
CA GLN A 242 -11.09 4.66 5.99
C GLN A 242 -11.14 4.62 4.47
N TYR A 243 -12.30 4.92 3.89
CA TYR A 243 -12.45 5.09 2.44
C TYR A 243 -12.46 6.59 2.09
N LEU A 244 -11.69 6.97 1.08
CA LEU A 244 -11.46 8.35 0.66
C LEU A 244 -11.79 8.55 -0.82
N PHE A 245 -12.09 9.80 -1.19
CA PHE A 245 -12.34 10.25 -2.57
C PHE A 245 -11.07 10.69 -3.27
#